data_AF-A0AAQ0JIP1-F1
#
_entry.id   AF-A0AAQ0JIP1-F1
#
_cell.length_a   1.000
_cell.length_b   1.000
_cell.length_c   1.000
_cell.angle_alpha   90.00
_cell.angle_beta   90.00
_cell.angle_gamma   90.00
#
_symmetry.space_group_name_H-M   'P 1'
#
loop_
_entity.id
_entity.type
_entity.pdbx_description
1 polymer ?
#
loop_
_entity_poly.entity_id
_entity_poly.type
_entity_poly.pdbx_seq_one_letter_code
_entity_poly.pdbx_strand_id
1 'polypeptide(L)'
;MGERYKKLAGISFGLLCTFTALATWLKPADANAQDAGQIARGAYLARVGDCVACHTSRRDQPFAGGLPMETPFGTIYSTNITPDTTHGIGRYSYDDFAAALRKGVAKDGHLLYPAMPYPSFSKVSDADTRALYAYFMHGVRPIGQPNTETQLHFPFNLRVLLAGWNLLFRPSGTYREDLTQSATWNRGAYLVQGLAHCGACHTPHGPMGQEKALDARGTDLYLSGYTLAGWHAPDLRPGDGNGAGERTRDSIVQLLRTGRSHGSAAFGGMSEVVENSTQYFSDADLAAVADYLVSPGPGRATRTSAAPPVKSDTTAALRSGVTPTGGALLYLDNCNACHRSDGSGAMKAFPALAGNAVVTSDDPSSVIHVILTGSRMPSTRSDPAPLAMPAFGWRLSDMQVAELATFVRGSWGNRAGEVSASDVAKVRRQVDPAQLKRIRAAVTNEVTDDGAPGSTGK
;
A
#
# COMPACT_ATOMS: atom_id res chain seq x y z
N MET A 1 -67.80 -52.90 -54.97
CA MET A 1 -67.89 -53.20 -56.41
C MET A 1 -68.03 -51.88 -57.16
N GLY A 2 -67.20 -51.64 -58.18
CA GLY A 2 -67.25 -50.47 -59.09
C GLY A 2 -66.25 -49.36 -58.71
N GLU A 3 -65.07 -49.32 -59.34
CA GLU A 3 -64.75 -48.54 -60.56
C GLU A 3 -64.49 -47.05 -60.26
N ARG A 4 -63.25 -46.54 -60.35
CA ARG A 4 -62.54 -45.93 -61.52
C ARG A 4 -62.13 -44.51 -61.06
N TYR A 5 -60.97 -43.89 -61.33
CA TYR A 5 -59.90 -44.06 -62.31
C TYR A 5 -58.74 -43.07 -61.96
N LYS A 6 -57.54 -43.35 -62.48
CA LYS A 6 -56.39 -42.44 -62.78
C LYS A 6 -55.50 -42.04 -61.58
N LYS A 7 -54.18 -41.91 -61.69
CA LYS A 7 -53.18 -42.09 -62.77
C LYS A 7 -51.78 -41.98 -62.13
N LEU A 8 -50.81 -42.68 -62.73
CA LEU A 8 -49.39 -42.31 -62.96
C LEU A 8 -48.40 -42.19 -61.76
N ALA A 9 -47.41 -43.11 -61.83
CA ALA A 9 -45.95 -42.90 -61.78
C ALA A 9 -45.37 -41.98 -60.68
N GLY A 10 -44.37 -42.37 -59.88
CA GLY A 10 -43.45 -43.51 -59.89
C GLY A 10 -42.21 -43.12 -59.04
N ILE A 11 -41.28 -44.07 -58.92
CA ILE A 11 -39.84 -43.89 -58.59
C ILE A 11 -39.48 -43.86 -57.08
N SER A 12 -39.16 -45.06 -56.59
CA SER A 12 -37.85 -45.54 -56.11
C SER A 12 -36.93 -44.73 -55.17
N PHE A 13 -36.41 -45.49 -54.20
CA PHE A 13 -35.04 -45.52 -53.63
C PHE A 13 -34.68 -44.62 -52.44
N GLY A 14 -34.01 -45.24 -51.44
CA GLY A 14 -32.98 -44.58 -50.65
C GLY A 14 -33.03 -44.77 -49.13
N LEU A 15 -32.30 -45.78 -48.64
CA LEU A 15 -31.82 -45.88 -47.26
C LEU A 15 -31.02 -44.62 -46.89
N LEU A 16 -31.30 -43.96 -45.75
CA LEU A 16 -30.34 -43.05 -45.11
C LEU A 16 -30.53 -43.00 -43.60
N CYS A 17 -29.42 -43.26 -42.90
CA CYS A 17 -29.26 -43.22 -41.46
C CYS A 17 -29.71 -41.89 -40.83
N THR A 18 -30.60 -41.96 -39.84
CA THR A 18 -30.96 -40.81 -39.00
C THR A 18 -29.91 -40.59 -37.91
N PHE A 19 -28.87 -39.82 -38.22
CA PHE A 19 -28.08 -39.09 -37.22
C PHE A 19 -28.79 -37.76 -36.94
N THR A 20 -29.60 -37.70 -35.89
CA THR A 20 -30.13 -36.44 -35.37
C THR A 20 -29.01 -35.68 -34.68
N ALA A 21 -28.43 -34.70 -35.39
CA ALA A 21 -27.54 -33.71 -34.81
C ALA A 21 -28.35 -32.78 -33.88
N LEU A 22 -28.16 -32.93 -32.57
CA LEU A 22 -28.54 -31.92 -31.59
C LEU A 22 -27.49 -30.80 -31.66
N ALA A 23 -27.65 -29.88 -32.62
CA ALA A 23 -26.88 -28.64 -32.64
C ALA A 23 -27.40 -27.75 -31.50
N THR A 24 -26.73 -27.82 -30.35
CA THR A 24 -26.84 -26.82 -29.30
C THR A 24 -26.37 -25.48 -29.88
N TRP A 25 -27.32 -24.56 -30.08
CA TRP A 25 -27.04 -23.16 -30.37
C TRP A 25 -26.37 -22.54 -29.14
N LEU A 26 -25.04 -22.65 -29.03
CA LEU A 26 -24.27 -21.76 -28.18
C LEU A 26 -24.37 -20.36 -28.79
N LYS A 27 -25.15 -19.48 -28.15
CA LYS A 27 -25.08 -18.05 -28.43
C LYS A 27 -23.62 -17.62 -28.25
N PRO A 28 -22.99 -16.96 -29.24
CA PRO A 28 -21.68 -16.35 -29.02
C PRO A 28 -21.80 -15.38 -27.84
N ALA A 29 -20.84 -15.44 -26.91
CA ALA A 29 -20.76 -14.46 -25.84
C ALA A 29 -20.69 -13.05 -26.46
N ASP A 30 -21.49 -12.11 -25.94
CA ASP A 30 -21.51 -10.74 -26.44
C ASP A 30 -20.13 -10.10 -26.27
N ALA A 31 -19.44 -9.79 -27.37
CA ALA A 31 -18.11 -9.17 -27.38
C ALA A 31 -18.07 -7.88 -26.55
N ASN A 32 -19.16 -7.09 -26.58
CA ASN A 32 -19.33 -5.87 -25.78
C ASN A 32 -19.34 -6.14 -24.26
N ALA A 33 -19.89 -7.29 -23.83
CA ALA A 33 -19.88 -7.68 -22.42
C ALA A 33 -18.48 -8.16 -21.98
N GLN A 34 -17.71 -8.78 -22.89
CA GLN A 34 -16.33 -9.16 -22.64
C GLN A 34 -15.43 -7.93 -22.48
N ASP A 35 -15.60 -6.91 -23.35
CA ASP A 35 -14.85 -5.65 -23.26
C ASP A 35 -15.16 -4.87 -21.97
N ALA A 36 -16.44 -4.79 -21.58
CA ALA A 36 -16.84 -4.16 -20.33
C ALA A 36 -16.28 -4.90 -19.10
N GLY A 37 -16.29 -6.23 -19.11
CA GLY A 37 -15.71 -7.05 -18.06
C GLY A 37 -14.20 -6.85 -17.91
N GLN A 38 -13.49 -6.73 -19.03
CA GLN A 38 -12.05 -6.46 -19.04
C GLN A 38 -11.71 -5.07 -18.49
N ILE A 39 -12.45 -4.04 -18.88
CA ILE A 39 -12.30 -2.67 -18.35
C ILE A 39 -12.59 -2.64 -16.84
N ALA A 40 -13.65 -3.31 -16.38
CA ALA A 40 -13.98 -3.39 -14.96
C ALA A 40 -12.88 -4.11 -14.15
N ARG A 41 -12.32 -5.20 -14.69
CA ARG A 41 -11.16 -5.88 -14.09
C ARG A 41 -9.94 -4.97 -14.03
N GLY A 42 -9.68 -4.20 -15.09
CA GLY A 42 -8.59 -3.22 -15.12
C GLY A 42 -8.77 -2.11 -14.09
N ALA A 43 -10.00 -1.60 -13.92
CA ALA A 43 -10.32 -0.60 -12.91
C ALA A 43 -10.05 -1.12 -11.49
N TYR A 44 -10.42 -2.38 -11.23
CA TYR A 44 -10.12 -3.06 -9.98
C TYR A 44 -8.61 -3.22 -9.76
N LEU A 45 -7.88 -3.71 -10.77
CA LEU A 45 -6.44 -3.90 -10.67
C LEU A 45 -5.68 -2.57 -10.53
N ALA A 46 -6.18 -1.48 -11.11
CA ALA A 46 -5.60 -0.15 -10.92
C ALA A 46 -5.76 0.36 -9.48
N ARG A 47 -6.83 -0.08 -8.77
CA ARG A 47 -6.96 0.12 -7.32
C ARG A 47 -6.00 -0.76 -6.56
N VAL A 48 -5.92 -2.06 -6.88
CA VAL A 48 -4.97 -3.00 -6.26
C VAL A 48 -3.53 -2.52 -6.38
N GLY A 49 -3.16 -2.03 -7.56
CA GLY A 49 -1.85 -1.46 -7.90
C GLY A 49 -1.55 -0.10 -7.25
N ASP A 50 -2.52 0.47 -6.52
CA ASP A 50 -2.47 1.81 -5.96
C ASP A 50 -2.12 2.91 -6.98
N CYS A 51 -2.49 2.72 -8.24
CA CYS A 51 -2.06 3.59 -9.33
C CYS A 51 -2.53 5.04 -9.12
N VAL A 52 -3.71 5.21 -8.51
CA VAL A 52 -4.30 6.53 -8.25
C VAL A 52 -3.54 7.31 -7.18
N ALA A 53 -2.96 6.65 -6.17
CA ALA A 53 -2.23 7.33 -5.12
C ALA A 53 -0.99 8.01 -5.68
N CYS A 54 -0.23 7.32 -6.55
CA CYS A 54 0.99 7.88 -7.12
C CYS A 54 0.72 8.81 -8.31
N HIS A 55 -0.19 8.44 -9.22
CA HIS A 55 -0.41 9.19 -10.47
C HIS A 55 -1.44 10.31 -10.34
N THR A 56 -1.76 10.79 -9.13
CA THR A 56 -2.72 11.88 -8.93
C THR A 56 -2.15 12.93 -7.99
N SER A 57 -1.80 14.11 -8.51
CA SER A 57 -1.47 15.28 -7.69
C SER A 57 -2.70 16.07 -7.24
N ARG A 58 -3.76 16.08 -8.06
CA ARG A 58 -5.01 16.80 -7.80
C ARG A 58 -6.20 15.85 -7.87
N ARG A 59 -7.02 15.83 -6.83
CA ARG A 59 -8.16 14.89 -6.71
C ARG A 59 -9.20 15.03 -7.83
N ASP A 60 -9.31 16.20 -8.46
CA ASP A 60 -10.18 16.48 -9.62
C ASP A 60 -9.60 15.98 -10.96
N GLN A 61 -8.34 15.57 -10.97
CA GLN A 61 -7.59 15.11 -12.14
C GLN A 61 -6.89 13.76 -11.87
N PRO A 62 -7.67 12.68 -11.65
CA PRO A 62 -7.09 11.37 -11.36
C PRO A 62 -6.19 10.90 -12.51
N PHE A 63 -5.06 10.28 -12.16
CA PHE A 63 -4.07 9.70 -13.08
C PHE A 63 -3.28 10.71 -13.95
N ALA A 64 -3.48 12.02 -13.76
CA ALA A 64 -2.83 13.08 -14.53
C ALA A 64 -1.37 13.36 -14.12
N GLY A 65 -0.82 12.63 -13.14
CA GLY A 65 0.56 12.76 -12.68
C GLY A 65 0.83 14.01 -11.85
N GLY A 66 2.10 14.37 -11.74
CA GLY A 66 2.60 15.58 -11.08
C GLY A 66 2.78 15.49 -9.57
N LEU A 67 2.61 14.31 -8.96
CA LEU A 67 2.83 14.14 -7.52
C LEU A 67 4.34 14.16 -7.23
N PRO A 68 4.84 15.07 -6.37
CA PRO A 68 6.23 15.06 -5.95
C PRO A 68 6.47 13.94 -4.91
N MET A 69 7.50 13.15 -5.14
CA MET A 69 8.02 12.16 -4.21
C MET A 69 9.44 12.55 -3.84
N GLU A 70 9.61 13.04 -2.62
CA GLU A 70 10.91 13.42 -2.10
C GLU A 70 11.73 12.18 -1.76
N THR A 71 12.96 12.13 -2.25
CA THR A 71 13.91 11.06 -1.97
C THR A 71 15.23 11.67 -1.49
N PRO A 72 16.10 10.89 -0.83
CA PRO A 72 17.47 11.35 -0.52
C PRO A 72 18.28 11.78 -1.75
N PHE A 73 17.85 11.41 -2.96
CA PHE A 73 18.53 11.69 -4.22
C PHE A 73 17.94 12.88 -4.98
N GLY A 74 16.90 13.52 -4.46
CA GLY A 74 16.12 14.58 -5.11
C GLY A 74 14.65 14.20 -5.27
N THR A 75 13.91 14.98 -6.05
CA THR A 75 12.44 14.82 -6.18
C THR A 75 12.07 14.12 -7.48
N ILE A 76 11.33 13.02 -7.37
CA ILE A 76 10.74 12.31 -8.51
C ILE A 76 9.29 12.77 -8.67
N TYR A 77 8.86 13.06 -9.89
CA TYR A 77 7.47 13.41 -10.17
C TYR A 77 6.77 12.26 -10.90
N SER A 78 5.55 11.92 -10.48
CA SER A 78 4.74 10.94 -11.18
C SER A 78 4.29 11.45 -12.55
N THR A 79 4.11 10.54 -13.50
CA THR A 79 3.73 10.86 -14.88
C THR A 79 2.21 10.80 -15.09
N ASN A 80 1.71 11.45 -16.12
CA ASN A 80 0.35 11.35 -16.60
C ASN A 80 0.16 10.00 -17.32
N ILE A 81 -0.74 9.16 -16.79
CA ILE A 81 -1.08 7.85 -17.35
C ILE A 81 -2.52 7.80 -17.87
N THR A 82 -3.14 8.96 -18.09
CA THR A 82 -4.44 9.06 -18.80
C THR A 82 -4.25 8.76 -20.29
N PRO A 83 -5.32 8.44 -21.05
CA PRO A 83 -5.22 8.19 -22.49
C PRO A 83 -5.06 9.48 -23.31
N ASP A 84 -4.63 10.59 -22.70
CA ASP A 84 -4.25 11.78 -23.44
C ASP A 84 -3.12 11.48 -24.43
N THR A 85 -3.27 11.92 -25.67
CA THR A 85 -2.34 11.57 -26.75
C THR A 85 -1.08 12.43 -26.81
N THR A 86 -0.99 13.48 -25.99
CA THR A 86 0.10 14.46 -26.05
C THR A 86 1.02 14.32 -24.84
N HIS A 87 0.45 14.25 -23.65
CA HIS A 87 1.15 14.20 -22.37
C HIS A 87 0.94 12.88 -21.62
N GLY A 88 -0.11 12.13 -21.96
CA GLY A 88 -0.43 10.83 -21.37
C GLY A 88 0.06 9.63 -22.17
N ILE A 89 -0.54 8.47 -21.92
CA ILE A 89 -0.23 7.20 -22.58
C ILE A 89 -1.11 6.91 -23.80
N GLY A 90 -1.88 7.88 -24.30
CA GLY A 90 -2.84 7.68 -25.40
C GLY A 90 -2.25 7.17 -26.71
N ARG A 91 -0.93 7.26 -26.89
CA ARG A 91 -0.20 6.71 -28.05
C ARG A 91 0.56 5.41 -27.74
N TYR A 92 0.49 4.88 -26.53
CA TYR A 92 1.15 3.61 -26.18
C TYR A 92 0.42 2.47 -26.90
N SER A 93 1.17 1.55 -27.47
CA SER A 93 0.64 0.22 -27.78
C SER A 93 0.51 -0.60 -26.49
N TYR A 94 -0.14 -1.77 -26.57
CA TYR A 94 -0.13 -2.72 -25.46
C TYR A 94 1.30 -3.10 -25.04
N ASP A 95 2.19 -3.33 -26.00
CA ASP A 95 3.56 -3.76 -25.71
C ASP A 95 4.37 -2.64 -25.04
N ASP A 96 4.15 -1.38 -25.45
CA ASP A 96 4.76 -0.22 -24.78
C ASP A 96 4.26 -0.12 -23.33
N PHE A 97 2.95 -0.28 -23.10
CA PHE A 97 2.38 -0.24 -21.76
C PHE A 97 2.90 -1.39 -20.88
N ALA A 98 2.95 -2.61 -21.43
CA ALA A 98 3.44 -3.77 -20.72
C ALA A 98 4.95 -3.67 -20.42
N ALA A 99 5.74 -3.04 -21.29
CA ALA A 99 7.14 -2.76 -21.06
C ALA A 99 7.35 -1.69 -19.98
N ALA A 100 6.55 -0.62 -19.98
CA ALA A 100 6.61 0.40 -18.94
C ALA A 100 6.25 -0.20 -17.57
N LEU A 101 5.13 -0.93 -17.50
CA LEU A 101 4.62 -1.51 -16.26
C LEU A 101 5.54 -2.58 -15.67
N ARG A 102 6.01 -3.53 -16.48
CA ARG A 102 6.71 -4.73 -15.98
C ARG A 102 8.22 -4.66 -16.09
N LYS A 103 8.76 -3.77 -16.93
CA LYS A 103 10.20 -3.68 -17.22
C LYS A 103 10.79 -2.31 -16.92
N GLY A 104 9.97 -1.32 -16.58
CA GLY A 104 10.41 0.05 -16.36
C GLY A 104 10.98 0.69 -17.63
N VAL A 105 10.40 0.39 -18.81
CA VAL A 105 10.85 0.96 -20.09
C VAL A 105 9.71 1.75 -20.72
N ALA A 106 9.85 3.06 -20.81
CA ALA A 106 8.86 3.93 -21.45
C ALA A 106 8.81 3.72 -22.97
N LYS A 107 7.76 4.24 -23.63
CA LYS A 107 7.57 4.10 -25.08
C LYS A 107 8.74 4.62 -25.92
N ASP A 108 9.37 5.71 -25.50
CA ASP A 108 10.54 6.31 -26.17
C ASP A 108 11.87 5.57 -25.83
N GLY A 109 11.79 4.49 -25.06
CA GLY A 109 12.92 3.66 -24.66
C GLY A 109 13.65 4.11 -23.40
N HIS A 110 13.30 5.24 -22.79
CA HIS A 110 13.98 5.65 -21.55
C HIS A 110 13.59 4.75 -20.37
N LEU A 111 14.52 4.54 -19.45
CA LEU A 111 14.32 3.69 -18.28
C LEU A 111 13.66 4.46 -17.15
N LEU A 112 12.57 3.94 -16.60
CA LEU A 112 11.85 4.49 -15.46
C LEU A 112 12.64 4.29 -14.16
N TYR A 113 12.55 5.27 -13.25
CA TYR A 113 13.08 5.11 -11.91
C TYR A 113 12.27 4.06 -11.13
N PRO A 114 12.91 3.20 -10.32
CA PRO A 114 12.22 2.17 -9.54
C PRO A 114 11.35 2.72 -8.40
N ALA A 115 11.13 4.04 -8.34
CA ALA A 115 10.04 4.64 -7.57
C ALA A 115 8.66 4.19 -8.08
N MET A 116 8.53 3.93 -9.38
CA MET A 116 7.46 3.07 -9.88
C MET A 116 7.89 1.62 -9.60
N PRO A 117 7.10 0.81 -8.86
CA PRO A 117 7.52 -0.52 -8.40
C PRO A 117 7.39 -1.57 -9.52
N TYR A 118 7.97 -1.28 -10.70
CA TYR A 118 8.04 -2.21 -11.82
C TYR A 118 8.77 -3.53 -11.49
N PRO A 119 9.71 -3.61 -10.52
CA PRO A 119 10.23 -4.90 -10.06
C PRO A 119 9.12 -5.79 -9.47
N SER A 120 8.27 -5.27 -8.59
CA SER A 120 7.12 -6.00 -8.07
C SER A 120 6.10 -6.28 -9.19
N PHE A 121 5.81 -5.29 -10.03
CA PHE A 121 4.85 -5.43 -11.13
C PHE A 121 5.30 -6.41 -12.22
N SER A 122 6.57 -6.81 -12.27
CA SER A 122 7.03 -7.88 -13.18
C SER A 122 6.22 -9.17 -12.99
N LYS A 123 5.73 -9.41 -11.75
CA LYS A 123 4.94 -10.58 -11.38
C LYS A 123 3.55 -10.61 -12.01
N VAL A 124 3.04 -9.49 -12.52
CA VAL A 124 1.67 -9.35 -13.04
C VAL A 124 1.51 -10.13 -14.34
N SER A 125 0.42 -10.91 -14.42
CA SER A 125 0.11 -11.73 -15.58
C SER A 125 -0.18 -10.89 -16.83
N ASP A 126 -0.03 -11.48 -18.02
CA ASP A 126 -0.37 -10.81 -19.28
C ASP A 126 -1.87 -10.44 -19.33
N ALA A 127 -2.75 -11.32 -18.83
CA ALA A 127 -4.18 -11.07 -18.78
C ALA A 127 -4.53 -9.85 -17.90
N ASP A 128 -3.92 -9.73 -16.73
CA ASP A 128 -4.13 -8.59 -15.84
C ASP A 128 -3.50 -7.30 -16.41
N THR A 129 -2.36 -7.43 -17.09
CA THR A 129 -1.71 -6.30 -17.79
C THR A 129 -2.61 -5.78 -18.92
N ARG A 130 -3.25 -6.67 -19.69
CA ARG A 130 -4.23 -6.29 -20.73
C ARG A 130 -5.48 -5.66 -20.15
N ALA A 131 -5.96 -6.15 -19.01
CA ALA A 131 -7.10 -5.54 -18.32
C ALA A 131 -6.78 -4.11 -17.86
N LEU A 132 -5.62 -3.90 -17.23
CA LEU A 132 -5.11 -2.57 -16.88
C LEU A 132 -5.03 -1.65 -18.10
N TYR A 133 -4.42 -2.12 -19.19
CA TYR A 133 -4.32 -1.35 -20.43
C TYR A 133 -5.70 -0.96 -20.98
N ALA A 134 -6.65 -1.91 -21.05
CA ALA A 134 -8.01 -1.62 -21.49
C ALA A 134 -8.69 -0.55 -20.60
N TYR A 135 -8.52 -0.63 -19.28
CA TYR A 135 -9.05 0.37 -18.36
C TYR A 135 -8.44 1.76 -18.58
N PHE A 136 -7.12 1.88 -18.70
CA PHE A 136 -6.52 3.20 -18.94
C PHE A 136 -6.87 3.78 -20.31
N MET A 137 -7.01 2.93 -21.34
CA MET A 137 -7.33 3.40 -22.70
C MET A 137 -8.81 3.73 -22.90
N HIS A 138 -9.72 3.06 -22.19
CA HIS A 138 -11.16 3.15 -22.45
C HIS A 138 -12.02 3.49 -21.22
N GLY A 139 -11.50 3.30 -20.01
CA GLY A 139 -12.20 3.59 -18.75
C GLY A 139 -11.75 4.88 -18.06
N VAL A 140 -10.62 5.46 -18.45
CA VAL A 140 -10.07 6.70 -17.87
C VAL A 140 -10.31 7.89 -18.80
N ARG A 141 -10.71 9.04 -18.24
CA ARG A 141 -10.88 10.28 -19.00
C ARG A 141 -9.50 10.85 -19.39
N PRO A 142 -9.28 11.26 -20.65
CA PRO A 142 -8.04 11.92 -21.04
C PRO A 142 -7.92 13.28 -20.35
N ILE A 143 -6.73 13.57 -19.82
CA ILE A 143 -6.41 14.86 -19.20
C ILE A 143 -5.09 15.33 -19.78
N GLY A 144 -5.09 16.46 -20.48
CA GLY A 144 -3.91 17.03 -21.15
C GLY A 144 -2.92 17.71 -20.22
N GLN A 145 -2.71 17.19 -19.00
CA GLN A 145 -1.77 17.74 -18.02
C GLN A 145 -0.32 17.38 -18.44
N PRO A 146 0.57 18.37 -18.67
CA PRO A 146 1.98 18.11 -18.95
C PRO A 146 2.69 17.43 -17.77
N ASN A 147 3.66 16.57 -18.08
CA ASN A 147 4.51 15.96 -17.07
C ASN A 147 5.51 16.98 -16.50
N THR A 148 5.71 16.93 -15.18
CA THR A 148 6.81 17.65 -14.51
C THR A 148 8.08 16.83 -14.61
N GLU A 149 9.19 17.47 -14.96
CA GLU A 149 10.49 16.80 -15.01
C GLU A 149 10.98 16.39 -13.61
N THR A 150 11.52 15.17 -13.52
CA THR A 150 12.15 14.65 -12.31
C THR A 150 13.45 15.41 -12.01
N GLN A 151 13.57 15.90 -10.78
CA GLN A 151 14.67 16.73 -10.30
C GLN A 151 15.57 15.94 -9.36
N LEU A 152 16.35 15.01 -9.92
CA LEU A 152 17.36 14.27 -9.17
C LEU A 152 18.72 14.96 -9.24
N HIS A 153 19.48 14.84 -8.16
CA HIS A 153 20.85 15.33 -8.10
C HIS A 153 21.78 14.42 -8.91
N PHE A 154 22.86 14.99 -9.44
CA PHE A 154 23.94 14.20 -10.02
C PHE A 154 24.55 13.24 -8.96
N PRO A 155 24.85 11.98 -9.30
CA PRO A 155 24.74 11.37 -10.63
C PRO A 155 23.39 10.65 -10.92
N PHE A 156 22.42 10.72 -10.02
CA PHE A 156 21.14 9.99 -10.11
C PHE A 156 20.21 10.48 -11.24
N ASN A 157 20.44 11.68 -11.76
CA ASN A 157 19.77 12.18 -12.97
C ASN A 157 20.22 11.48 -14.27
N LEU A 158 21.34 10.74 -14.26
CA LEU A 158 21.84 10.03 -15.45
C LEU A 158 21.08 8.73 -15.68
N ARG A 159 20.11 8.74 -16.61
CA ARG A 159 19.28 7.56 -16.96
C ARG A 159 20.09 6.33 -17.39
N VAL A 160 21.30 6.50 -17.93
CA VAL A 160 22.18 5.37 -18.31
C VAL A 160 22.57 4.51 -17.10
N LEU A 161 22.66 5.08 -15.89
CA LEU A 161 22.95 4.32 -14.68
C LEU A 161 21.82 3.36 -14.32
N LEU A 162 20.57 3.66 -14.71
CA LEU A 162 19.45 2.75 -14.54
C LEU A 162 19.57 1.50 -15.41
N ALA A 163 20.34 1.53 -16.50
CA ALA A 163 20.57 0.33 -17.31
C ALA A 163 21.40 -0.70 -16.52
N GLY A 164 22.44 -0.24 -15.82
CA GLY A 164 23.22 -1.06 -14.91
C GLY A 164 22.39 -1.54 -13.72
N TRP A 165 21.57 -0.65 -13.14
CA TRP A 165 20.64 -1.03 -12.07
C TRP A 165 19.66 -2.13 -12.51
N ASN A 166 19.06 -1.99 -13.68
CA ASN A 166 18.14 -2.98 -14.24
C ASN A 166 18.81 -4.31 -14.57
N LEU A 167 20.07 -4.29 -15.00
CA LEU A 167 20.83 -5.51 -15.24
C LEU A 167 21.03 -6.31 -13.94
N LEU A 168 21.23 -5.63 -12.82
CA LEU A 168 21.51 -6.25 -11.52
C LEU A 168 20.26 -6.66 -10.74
N PHE A 169 19.20 -5.83 -10.78
CA PHE A 169 18.09 -5.93 -9.83
C PHE A 169 16.72 -6.16 -10.45
N ARG A 170 16.56 -5.99 -11.77
CA ARG A 170 15.25 -6.21 -12.40
C ARG A 170 14.94 -7.71 -12.44
N PRO A 171 13.86 -8.17 -11.78
CA PRO A 171 13.43 -9.56 -11.88
C PRO A 171 12.98 -9.91 -13.29
N SER A 172 13.00 -11.21 -13.62
CA SER A 172 12.44 -11.72 -14.86
C SER A 172 11.22 -12.61 -14.57
N GLY A 173 10.24 -12.51 -15.47
CA GLY A 173 9.05 -13.36 -15.45
C GLY A 173 7.93 -12.90 -14.51
N THR A 174 6.78 -13.52 -14.73
CA THR A 174 5.56 -13.34 -13.94
C THR A 174 5.60 -14.16 -12.66
N TYR A 175 4.61 -13.97 -11.80
CA TYR A 175 4.39 -14.86 -10.67
C TYR A 175 4.25 -16.31 -11.14
N ARG A 176 4.83 -17.22 -10.34
CA ARG A 176 4.76 -18.66 -10.54
C ARG A 176 4.15 -19.25 -9.29
N GLU A 177 3.06 -19.96 -9.47
CA GLU A 177 2.36 -20.62 -8.36
C GLU A 177 3.27 -21.66 -7.70
N ASP A 178 3.17 -21.71 -6.37
CA ASP A 178 3.71 -22.80 -5.58
C ASP A 178 2.67 -23.92 -5.55
N LEU A 179 3.00 -25.05 -6.19
CA LEU A 179 2.12 -26.22 -6.29
C LEU A 179 1.90 -26.93 -4.95
N THR A 180 2.67 -26.59 -3.91
CA THR A 180 2.48 -27.11 -2.55
C THR A 180 1.50 -26.27 -1.74
N GLN A 181 1.05 -25.13 -2.27
CA GLN A 181 0.19 -24.18 -1.60
C GLN A 181 -1.22 -24.16 -2.21
N SER A 182 -2.19 -23.70 -1.43
CA SER A 182 -3.58 -23.57 -1.90
C SER A 182 -3.73 -22.47 -2.96
N ALA A 183 -4.82 -22.53 -3.73
CA ALA A 183 -5.14 -21.46 -4.70
C ALA A 183 -5.31 -20.10 -4.01
N THR A 184 -5.93 -20.06 -2.82
CA THR A 184 -6.09 -18.83 -2.03
C THR A 184 -4.74 -18.27 -1.57
N TRP A 185 -3.82 -19.14 -1.13
CA TRP A 185 -2.47 -18.71 -0.76
C TRP A 185 -1.71 -18.14 -1.95
N ASN A 186 -1.75 -18.82 -3.10
CA ASN A 186 -1.12 -18.37 -4.34
C ASN A 186 -1.71 -17.03 -4.81
N ARG A 187 -3.02 -16.83 -4.65
CA ARG A 187 -3.67 -15.54 -4.92
C ARG A 187 -3.14 -14.43 -4.01
N GLY A 188 -2.99 -14.69 -2.71
CA GLY A 188 -2.42 -13.74 -1.76
C GLY A 188 -0.98 -13.38 -2.10
N ALA A 189 -0.17 -14.39 -2.37
CA ALA A 189 1.23 -14.23 -2.79
C ALA A 189 1.34 -13.42 -4.09
N TYR A 190 0.49 -13.68 -5.09
CA TYR A 190 0.43 -12.93 -6.35
C TYR A 190 0.16 -11.43 -6.11
N LEU A 191 -0.79 -11.11 -5.22
CA LEU A 191 -1.13 -9.73 -4.90
C LEU A 191 0.01 -9.04 -4.13
N VAL A 192 0.49 -9.66 -3.05
CA VAL A 192 1.49 -9.10 -2.13
C VAL A 192 2.86 -8.92 -2.80
N GLN A 193 3.28 -9.87 -3.65
CA GLN A 193 4.53 -9.78 -4.42
C GLN A 193 4.40 -8.94 -5.70
N GLY A 194 3.16 -8.76 -6.19
CA GLY A 194 2.85 -8.13 -7.45
C GLY A 194 2.29 -6.72 -7.30
N LEU A 195 1.03 -6.53 -7.72
CA LEU A 195 0.40 -5.21 -7.78
C LEU A 195 0.27 -4.52 -6.42
N ALA A 196 0.02 -5.25 -5.33
CA ALA A 196 -0.08 -4.62 -4.01
C ALA A 196 1.30 -4.22 -3.43
N HIS A 197 2.40 -4.67 -4.07
CA HIS A 197 3.79 -4.24 -3.86
C HIS A 197 4.23 -4.10 -2.40
N CYS A 198 3.70 -4.93 -1.48
CA CYS A 198 3.91 -4.73 -0.03
C CYS A 198 5.39 -4.77 0.36
N GLY A 199 6.21 -5.49 -0.42
CA GLY A 199 7.67 -5.54 -0.28
C GLY A 199 8.35 -4.17 -0.38
N ALA A 200 7.81 -3.24 -1.18
CA ALA A 200 8.41 -1.93 -1.44
C ALA A 200 8.53 -1.03 -0.19
N CYS A 201 7.80 -1.36 0.87
CA CYS A 201 7.96 -0.73 2.19
C CYS A 201 8.37 -1.73 3.27
N HIS A 202 7.89 -2.97 3.19
CA HIS A 202 8.08 -3.96 4.26
C HIS A 202 9.31 -4.85 4.06
N THR A 203 10.11 -4.69 3.01
CA THR A 203 11.38 -5.40 2.84
C THR A 203 12.55 -4.41 2.97
N PRO A 204 13.68 -4.78 3.61
CA PRO A 204 14.86 -3.93 3.66
C PRO A 204 15.37 -3.56 2.27
N HIS A 205 15.71 -2.28 2.06
CA HIS A 205 16.35 -1.81 0.83
C HIS A 205 17.88 -1.85 0.93
N GLY A 206 18.54 -2.11 -0.19
CA GLY A 206 19.98 -2.05 -0.34
C GLY A 206 20.49 -0.61 -0.57
N PRO A 207 21.82 -0.41 -0.61
CA PRO A 207 22.42 0.91 -0.77
C PRO A 207 22.11 1.59 -2.12
N MET A 208 21.64 0.84 -3.13
CA MET A 208 21.22 1.37 -4.43
C MET A 208 19.69 1.52 -4.53
N GLY A 209 18.99 1.52 -3.37
CA GLY A 209 17.55 1.70 -3.27
C GLY A 209 16.71 0.49 -3.71
N GLN A 210 17.34 -0.63 -4.07
CA GLN A 210 16.64 -1.85 -4.47
C GLN A 210 16.09 -2.61 -3.26
N GLU A 211 14.89 -3.19 -3.38
CA GLU A 211 14.42 -4.20 -2.43
C GLU A 211 15.42 -5.36 -2.37
N LYS A 212 15.83 -5.77 -1.17
CA LYS A 212 16.77 -6.91 -1.02
C LYS A 212 16.11 -8.26 -1.35
N ALA A 213 14.79 -8.32 -1.42
CA ALA A 213 14.02 -9.50 -1.78
C ALA A 213 12.65 -9.12 -2.36
N LEU A 214 12.21 -9.83 -3.40
CA LEU A 214 10.89 -9.62 -4.03
C LEU A 214 9.91 -10.78 -3.78
N ASP A 215 10.41 -11.88 -3.21
CA ASP A 215 9.61 -13.00 -2.73
C ASP A 215 10.36 -13.74 -1.61
N ALA A 216 9.67 -14.68 -0.96
CA ALA A 216 10.19 -15.38 0.21
C ALA A 216 11.22 -16.49 -0.11
N ARG A 217 11.57 -16.74 -1.38
CA ARG A 217 12.39 -17.90 -1.74
C ARG A 217 13.87 -17.64 -1.44
N GLY A 218 14.45 -18.48 -0.59
CA GLY A 218 15.90 -18.46 -0.31
C GLY A 218 16.36 -17.25 0.52
N THR A 219 15.45 -16.55 1.20
CA THR A 219 15.77 -15.38 2.02
C THR A 219 14.80 -15.20 3.18
N ASP A 220 15.30 -14.67 4.29
CA ASP A 220 14.50 -14.26 5.45
C ASP A 220 14.10 -12.78 5.40
N LEU A 221 14.66 -12.00 4.46
CA LEU A 221 14.50 -10.54 4.39
C LEU A 221 13.14 -10.10 3.83
N TYR A 222 12.50 -10.92 3.01
CA TYR A 222 11.22 -10.55 2.39
C TYR A 222 10.16 -10.30 3.46
N LEU A 223 9.61 -9.09 3.45
CA LEU A 223 8.64 -8.59 4.41
C LEU A 223 9.15 -8.48 5.86
N SER A 224 10.47 -8.41 6.10
CA SER A 224 11.04 -8.36 7.46
C SER A 224 10.95 -7.00 8.16
N GLY A 225 10.33 -6.00 7.53
CA GLY A 225 10.25 -4.62 8.01
C GLY A 225 11.44 -3.77 7.56
N TYR A 226 11.21 -2.46 7.42
CA TYR A 226 12.23 -1.49 7.00
C TYR A 226 11.84 -0.06 7.36
N THR A 227 12.83 0.79 7.60
CA THR A 227 12.60 2.23 7.83
C THR A 227 12.84 2.98 6.53
N LEU A 228 11.76 3.52 5.96
CA LEU A 228 11.76 4.31 4.73
C LEU A 228 11.20 5.71 5.02
N ALA A 229 11.92 6.76 4.61
CA ALA A 229 11.50 8.16 4.78
C ALA A 229 11.06 8.52 6.23
N GLY A 230 11.78 8.02 7.23
CA GLY A 230 11.48 8.29 8.65
C GLY A 230 10.30 7.52 9.23
N TRP A 231 9.68 6.62 8.45
CA TRP A 231 8.64 5.70 8.90
C TRP A 231 9.18 4.27 8.92
N HIS A 232 9.06 3.61 10.06
CA HIS A 232 9.32 2.17 10.18
C HIS A 232 8.08 1.38 9.77
N ALA A 233 8.15 0.72 8.62
CA ALA A 233 7.19 -0.27 8.19
C ALA A 233 7.45 -1.58 8.95
N PRO A 234 6.48 -2.12 9.70
CA PRO A 234 6.69 -3.28 10.55
C PRO A 234 7.01 -4.54 9.74
N ASP A 235 7.71 -5.48 10.36
CA ASP A 235 7.82 -6.86 9.88
C ASP A 235 6.39 -7.40 9.57
N LEU A 236 6.12 -7.95 8.37
CA LEU A 236 4.82 -8.59 8.01
C LEU A 236 4.80 -10.11 8.14
N ARG A 237 5.89 -10.72 8.61
CA ARG A 237 6.04 -12.16 8.71
C ARG A 237 5.26 -12.71 9.93
N PRO A 238 4.87 -13.99 9.90
CA PRO A 238 4.33 -14.66 11.09
C PRO A 238 5.39 -14.75 12.21
N GLY A 239 5.02 -14.45 13.45
CA GLY A 239 5.88 -14.52 14.63
C GLY A 239 5.46 -13.56 15.76
N ASP A 240 6.00 -13.77 16.96
CA ASP A 240 5.47 -13.17 18.21
C ASP A 240 6.25 -11.93 18.71
N GLY A 241 7.07 -11.33 17.86
CA GLY A 241 7.83 -10.11 18.16
C GLY A 241 8.51 -9.73 16.86
N ASN A 242 8.31 -8.56 16.28
CA ASN A 242 9.09 -7.34 16.57
C ASN A 242 8.23 -6.14 16.17
N GLY A 243 7.01 -6.07 16.69
CA GLY A 243 6.12 -4.95 16.38
C GLY A 243 4.95 -5.30 15.47
N ALA A 244 4.38 -6.49 15.65
CA ALA A 244 3.01 -6.76 15.23
C ALA A 244 2.36 -7.59 16.34
N GLY A 245 1.62 -6.94 17.26
CA GLY A 245 0.77 -7.65 18.21
C GLY A 245 -0.13 -8.65 17.46
N GLU A 246 -0.61 -9.70 18.15
CA GLU A 246 -1.33 -10.86 17.58
C GLU A 246 -1.93 -10.60 16.19
N ARG A 247 -1.17 -10.93 15.14
CA ARG A 247 -1.63 -10.80 13.75
C ARG A 247 -2.50 -11.97 13.38
N THR A 248 -3.72 -11.92 13.87
CA THR A 248 -4.77 -12.81 13.39
C THR A 248 -5.15 -12.42 11.98
N ARG A 249 -5.60 -13.41 11.21
CA ARG A 249 -6.17 -13.23 9.88
C ARG A 249 -7.22 -12.10 9.87
N ASP A 250 -8.10 -12.09 10.86
CA ASP A 250 -9.18 -11.11 10.97
C ASP A 250 -8.64 -9.69 11.23
N SER A 251 -7.59 -9.54 12.05
CA SER A 251 -6.97 -8.24 12.29
C SER A 251 -6.38 -7.65 11.00
N ILE A 252 -5.78 -8.49 10.15
CA ILE A 252 -5.18 -8.09 8.87
C ILE A 252 -6.28 -7.65 7.91
N VAL A 253 -7.33 -8.47 7.75
CA VAL A 253 -8.48 -8.12 6.90
C VAL A 253 -9.11 -6.81 7.35
N GLN A 254 -9.30 -6.63 8.67
CA GLN A 254 -9.89 -5.41 9.21
C GLN A 254 -9.00 -4.18 8.97
N LEU A 255 -7.69 -4.31 9.20
CA LEU A 255 -6.72 -3.24 8.97
C LEU A 255 -6.67 -2.83 7.50
N LEU A 256 -6.58 -3.78 6.57
CA LEU A 256 -6.53 -3.51 5.14
C LEU A 256 -7.83 -2.92 4.61
N ARG A 257 -8.98 -3.31 5.18
CA ARG A 257 -10.29 -2.81 4.76
C ARG A 257 -10.59 -1.40 5.29
N THR A 258 -10.24 -1.13 6.53
CA THR A 258 -10.74 0.04 7.28
C THR A 258 -9.64 0.99 7.74
N GLY A 259 -8.39 0.53 7.71
CA GLY A 259 -7.24 1.21 8.31
C GLY A 259 -7.13 1.02 9.81
N ARG A 260 -7.97 0.17 10.41
CA ARG A 260 -8.12 0.05 11.87
C ARG A 260 -8.40 -1.41 12.24
N SER A 261 -7.71 -1.91 13.27
CA SER A 261 -7.96 -3.24 13.82
C SER A 261 -8.04 -3.19 15.35
N HIS A 262 -8.30 -4.32 15.99
CA HIS A 262 -8.25 -4.39 17.45
C HIS A 262 -6.83 -4.09 17.94
N GLY A 263 -6.63 -2.90 18.52
CA GLY A 263 -5.35 -2.46 19.09
C GLY A 263 -4.38 -1.78 18.12
N SER A 264 -4.67 -1.70 16.82
CA SER A 264 -3.77 -1.08 15.82
C SER A 264 -4.50 -0.22 14.78
N ALA A 265 -3.73 0.60 14.09
CA ALA A 265 -4.18 1.57 13.11
C ALA A 265 -3.12 1.78 12.02
N ALA A 266 -3.56 2.04 10.79
CA ALA A 266 -2.69 2.52 9.73
C ALA A 266 -2.23 3.95 10.05
N PHE A 267 -1.01 4.27 9.65
CA PHE A 267 -0.36 5.58 9.78
C PHE A 267 0.63 5.77 8.62
N GLY A 268 1.08 7.01 8.41
CA GLY A 268 2.00 7.34 7.32
C GLY A 268 1.48 6.85 5.95
N GLY A 269 2.38 6.37 5.10
CA GLY A 269 2.04 5.87 3.75
C GLY A 269 1.00 4.74 3.75
N MET A 270 0.92 3.91 4.80
CA MET A 270 -0.09 2.86 4.89
C MET A 270 -1.51 3.43 4.98
N SER A 271 -1.70 4.65 5.51
CA SER A 271 -3.02 5.29 5.49
C SER A 271 -3.46 5.63 4.06
N GLU A 272 -2.54 6.13 3.23
CA GLU A 272 -2.84 6.40 1.82
C GLU A 272 -3.12 5.12 1.04
N VAL A 273 -2.35 4.05 1.30
CA VAL A 273 -2.60 2.71 0.72
C VAL A 273 -4.00 2.21 1.06
N VAL A 274 -4.46 2.38 2.30
CA VAL A 274 -5.83 2.01 2.67
C VAL A 274 -6.86 2.93 2.01
N GLU A 275 -6.63 4.25 2.03
CA GLU A 275 -7.56 5.24 1.48
C GLU A 275 -7.77 5.08 -0.04
N ASN A 276 -6.71 4.72 -0.77
CA ASN A 276 -6.72 4.71 -2.23
C ASN A 276 -6.80 3.30 -2.85
N SER A 277 -6.37 2.26 -2.13
CA SER A 277 -6.18 0.90 -2.64
C SER A 277 -6.89 -0.18 -1.81
N THR A 278 -6.38 -0.55 -0.63
CA THR A 278 -6.74 -1.84 0.00
C THR A 278 -8.20 -1.92 0.48
N GLN A 279 -8.84 -0.78 0.79
CA GLN A 279 -10.28 -0.77 1.11
C GLN A 279 -11.18 -1.21 -0.06
N TYR A 280 -10.66 -1.19 -1.29
CA TYR A 280 -11.38 -1.56 -2.50
C TYR A 280 -11.13 -3.02 -2.91
N PHE A 281 -10.27 -3.75 -2.19
CA PHE A 281 -10.04 -5.16 -2.47
C PHE A 281 -11.34 -5.94 -2.24
N SER A 282 -11.56 -6.96 -3.08
CA SER A 282 -12.66 -7.89 -2.83
C SER A 282 -12.44 -8.64 -1.52
N ASP A 283 -13.52 -9.13 -0.91
CA ASP A 283 -13.43 -9.93 0.32
C ASP A 283 -12.53 -11.16 0.15
N ALA A 284 -12.58 -11.78 -1.04
CA ALA A 284 -11.73 -12.91 -1.40
C ALA A 284 -10.25 -12.52 -1.47
N ASP A 285 -9.92 -11.35 -2.02
CA ASP A 285 -8.54 -10.89 -2.12
C ASP A 285 -7.99 -10.42 -0.76
N LEU A 286 -8.80 -9.76 0.08
CA LEU A 286 -8.43 -9.45 1.47
C LEU A 286 -8.14 -10.73 2.26
N ALA A 287 -9.01 -11.73 2.13
CA ALA A 287 -8.82 -13.05 2.70
C ALA A 287 -7.53 -13.71 2.21
N ALA A 288 -7.28 -13.71 0.90
CA ALA A 288 -6.10 -14.30 0.29
C ALA A 288 -4.80 -13.63 0.77
N VAL A 289 -4.77 -12.29 0.81
CA VAL A 289 -3.64 -11.53 1.35
C VAL A 289 -3.41 -11.90 2.82
N ALA A 290 -4.46 -11.94 3.64
CA ALA A 290 -4.34 -12.33 5.03
C ALA A 290 -3.82 -13.77 5.20
N ASP A 291 -4.35 -14.72 4.43
CA ASP A 291 -3.91 -16.13 4.44
C ASP A 291 -2.43 -16.27 4.06
N TYR A 292 -1.96 -15.50 3.08
CA TYR A 292 -0.54 -15.46 2.71
C TYR A 292 0.33 -14.89 3.84
N LEU A 293 -0.07 -13.78 4.46
CA LEU A 293 0.72 -13.08 5.48
C LEU A 293 0.79 -13.83 6.81
N VAL A 294 -0.24 -14.60 7.18
CA VAL A 294 -0.23 -15.43 8.41
C VAL A 294 0.41 -16.80 8.20
N SER A 295 0.58 -17.24 6.96
CA SER A 295 1.21 -18.53 6.66
C SER A 295 2.71 -18.50 7.00
N PRO A 296 3.23 -19.43 7.81
CA PRO A 296 4.68 -19.62 7.90
C PRO A 296 5.18 -19.98 6.50
N GLY A 297 6.09 -19.17 5.97
CA GLY A 297 6.71 -19.47 4.68
C GLY A 297 7.53 -20.77 4.75
N PRO A 298 7.86 -21.40 3.60
CA PRO A 298 8.75 -22.55 3.58
C PRO A 298 10.09 -22.21 4.26
N GLY A 299 10.48 -23.00 5.28
CA GLY A 299 11.74 -22.81 6.02
C GLY A 299 11.73 -21.73 7.10
N ARG A 300 10.55 -21.19 7.48
CA ARG A 300 10.46 -20.11 8.46
C ARG A 300 10.31 -20.66 9.88
N ALA A 301 11.36 -20.53 10.70
CA ALA A 301 11.25 -20.78 12.13
C ALA A 301 10.34 -19.73 12.76
N THR A 302 9.32 -20.17 13.50
CA THR A 302 8.54 -19.32 14.40
C THR A 302 9.49 -18.73 15.44
N ARG A 303 9.74 -17.41 15.40
CA ARG A 303 10.38 -16.73 16.52
C ARG A 303 9.35 -16.59 17.63
N THR A 304 9.35 -17.57 18.52
CA THR A 304 8.61 -17.52 19.78
C THR A 304 9.40 -16.61 20.73
N SER A 305 8.93 -15.38 20.93
CA SER A 305 9.38 -14.57 22.06
C SER A 305 8.27 -13.65 22.52
N ALA A 306 7.09 -14.21 22.80
CA ALA A 306 6.20 -13.57 23.74
C ALA A 306 6.79 -13.74 25.15
N ALA A 307 7.51 -12.71 25.62
CA ALA A 307 7.85 -12.64 27.03
C ALA A 307 6.54 -12.57 27.85
N PRO A 308 6.43 -13.28 28.99
CA PRO A 308 5.18 -13.31 29.75
C PRO A 308 4.73 -11.89 30.14
N PRO A 309 3.40 -11.61 30.12
CA PRO A 309 2.87 -10.31 30.49
C PRO A 309 3.29 -9.98 31.93
N VAL A 310 4.08 -8.93 32.08
CA VAL A 310 4.43 -8.41 33.41
C VAL A 310 3.25 -7.60 33.90
N LYS A 311 2.77 -7.88 35.12
CA LYS A 311 1.85 -6.97 35.81
C LYS A 311 2.53 -5.60 35.91
N SER A 312 1.98 -4.63 35.21
CA SER A 312 2.49 -3.26 35.20
C SER A 312 1.63 -2.41 36.13
N ASP A 313 2.25 -1.82 37.15
CA ASP A 313 1.59 -0.87 38.06
C ASP A 313 1.39 0.51 37.41
N THR A 314 1.79 0.69 36.14
CA THR A 314 1.69 1.97 35.42
C THR A 314 0.29 2.56 35.48
N THR A 315 -0.75 1.74 35.30
CA THR A 315 -2.15 2.19 35.37
C THR A 315 -2.48 2.79 36.74
N ALA A 316 -2.06 2.13 37.82
CA ALA A 316 -2.31 2.61 39.17
C ALA A 316 -1.51 3.88 39.46
N ALA A 317 -0.24 3.94 39.04
CA ALA A 317 0.63 5.10 39.20
C ALA A 317 0.11 6.35 38.44
N LEU A 318 -0.35 6.18 37.20
CA LEU A 318 -0.95 7.28 36.43
C LEU A 318 -2.26 7.79 37.07
N ARG A 319 -3.08 6.90 37.65
CA ARG A 319 -4.34 7.27 38.31
C ARG A 319 -4.14 7.89 39.69
N SER A 320 -3.08 7.51 40.40
CA SER A 320 -2.78 8.08 41.73
C SER A 320 -2.15 9.47 41.65
N GLY A 321 -1.70 9.90 40.48
CA GLY A 321 -0.97 11.16 40.29
C GLY A 321 0.46 11.12 40.85
N VAL A 322 0.91 9.98 41.38
CA VAL A 322 2.28 9.76 41.83
C VAL A 322 3.10 9.30 40.63
N THR A 323 3.45 10.24 39.74
CA THR A 323 4.20 9.96 38.52
C THR A 323 5.71 10.15 38.74
N PRO A 324 6.53 9.10 38.62
CA PRO A 324 7.95 9.15 39.02
C PRO A 324 8.90 9.72 37.93
N THR A 325 8.44 10.00 36.71
CA THR A 325 9.29 10.42 35.59
C THR A 325 8.67 11.55 34.76
N GLY A 326 9.52 12.33 34.08
CA GLY A 326 9.09 13.39 33.15
C GLY A 326 8.18 12.87 32.02
N GLY A 327 8.49 11.68 31.49
CA GLY A 327 7.69 11.02 30.46
C GLY A 327 6.26 10.68 30.89
N ALA A 328 6.06 10.27 32.15
CA ALA A 328 4.73 9.96 32.68
C ALA A 328 3.85 11.22 32.82
N LEU A 329 4.42 12.35 33.25
CA LEU A 329 3.72 13.64 33.30
C LEU A 329 3.35 14.12 31.89
N LEU A 330 4.29 14.05 30.95
CA LEU A 330 4.04 14.37 29.55
C LEU A 330 2.90 13.51 28.97
N TYR A 331 2.83 12.23 29.33
CA TYR A 331 1.75 11.35 28.90
C TYR A 331 0.38 11.76 29.47
N LEU A 332 0.31 12.07 30.76
CA LEU A 332 -0.93 12.54 31.40
C LEU A 332 -1.47 13.81 30.75
N ASP A 333 -0.57 14.77 30.48
CA ASP A 333 -0.93 16.08 29.95
C ASP A 333 -1.37 16.03 28.48
N ASN A 334 -0.75 15.15 27.68
CA ASN A 334 -0.86 15.22 26.22
C ASN A 334 -1.57 14.03 25.58
N CYS A 335 -1.56 12.85 26.20
CA CYS A 335 -1.92 11.59 25.53
C CYS A 335 -3.06 10.84 26.23
N ASN A 336 -3.14 10.93 27.56
CA ASN A 336 -4.02 10.12 28.40
C ASN A 336 -5.51 10.25 28.05
N ALA A 337 -5.96 11.42 27.61
CA ALA A 337 -7.37 11.65 27.25
C ALA A 337 -7.86 10.71 26.14
N CYS A 338 -6.99 10.34 25.20
CA CYS A 338 -7.32 9.47 24.07
C CYS A 338 -6.82 8.03 24.28
N HIS A 339 -5.60 7.88 24.78
CA HIS A 339 -4.95 6.56 24.92
C HIS A 339 -5.22 5.84 26.25
N ARG A 340 -5.86 6.53 27.19
CA ARG A 340 -6.24 6.08 28.54
C ARG A 340 -5.08 5.71 29.45
N SER A 341 -5.30 5.82 30.76
CA SER A 341 -4.27 5.53 31.76
C SER A 341 -3.76 4.08 31.74
N ASP A 342 -4.53 3.15 31.16
CA ASP A 342 -4.15 1.73 31.01
C ASP A 342 -3.55 1.41 29.62
N GLY A 343 -3.35 2.42 28.77
CA GLY A 343 -2.81 2.26 27.43
C GLY A 343 -3.71 1.45 26.50
N SER A 344 -4.96 1.16 26.87
CA SER A 344 -5.90 0.38 26.05
C SER A 344 -6.46 1.17 24.86
N GLY A 345 -6.33 2.50 24.89
CA GLY A 345 -6.97 3.38 23.92
C GLY A 345 -8.49 3.31 23.98
N ALA A 346 -9.14 3.62 22.86
CA ALA A 346 -10.58 3.48 22.70
C ALA A 346 -10.83 2.72 21.41
N MET A 347 -11.31 1.48 21.53
CA MET A 347 -11.48 0.53 20.42
C MET A 347 -11.87 1.18 19.08
N LYS A 348 -11.10 0.86 18.04
CA LYS A 348 -11.18 1.42 16.66
C LYS A 348 -11.00 2.94 16.56
N ALA A 349 -11.25 3.73 17.59
CA ALA A 349 -11.08 5.18 17.57
C ALA A 349 -9.60 5.58 17.82
N PHE A 350 -9.05 5.17 18.96
CA PHE A 350 -7.67 5.42 19.36
C PHE A 350 -6.97 4.08 19.59
N PRO A 351 -5.85 3.79 18.89
CA PRO A 351 -5.17 2.52 19.03
C PRO A 351 -4.65 2.34 20.46
N ALA A 352 -4.60 1.08 20.89
CA ALA A 352 -3.92 0.72 22.13
C ALA A 352 -2.43 1.07 21.99
N LEU A 353 -1.81 1.45 23.11
CA LEU A 353 -0.36 1.59 23.23
C LEU A 353 0.24 0.38 23.94
N ALA A 354 -0.53 -0.27 24.82
CA ALA A 354 -0.17 -1.54 25.44
C ALA A 354 -0.11 -2.66 24.39
N GLY A 355 1.02 -3.35 24.31
CA GLY A 355 1.26 -4.42 23.33
C GLY A 355 1.24 -3.96 21.87
N ASN A 356 1.26 -2.65 21.61
CA ASN A 356 1.17 -2.15 20.26
C ASN A 356 2.49 -2.35 19.52
N ALA A 357 2.40 -3.12 18.45
CA ALA A 357 3.29 -3.18 17.32
C ALA A 357 4.31 -2.04 17.16
N VAL A 358 3.81 -0.84 16.88
CA VAL A 358 4.60 0.36 16.60
C VAL A 358 5.36 0.84 17.83
N VAL A 359 4.74 0.69 19.00
CA VAL A 359 5.34 1.05 20.29
C VAL A 359 6.44 0.06 20.65
N THR A 360 6.23 -1.24 20.42
CA THR A 360 7.16 -2.30 20.85
C THR A 360 8.23 -2.63 19.81
N SER A 361 8.23 -1.98 18.65
CA SER A 361 9.25 -2.14 17.60
C SER A 361 10.65 -1.81 18.13
N ASP A 362 11.65 -2.58 17.67
CA ASP A 362 13.07 -2.34 18.00
C ASP A 362 13.52 -0.96 17.47
N ASP A 363 13.07 -0.58 16.27
CA ASP A 363 13.28 0.77 15.72
C ASP A 363 12.16 1.72 16.22
N PRO A 364 12.48 2.77 16.99
CA PRO A 364 11.51 3.71 17.53
C PRO A 364 11.07 4.81 16.54
N SER A 365 11.56 4.81 15.29
CA SER A 365 11.35 5.90 14.34
C SER A 365 9.87 6.24 14.15
N SER A 366 8.99 5.24 13.98
CA SER A 366 7.55 5.48 13.79
C SER A 366 6.88 6.11 15.01
N VAL A 367 7.17 5.64 16.22
CA VAL A 367 6.54 6.23 17.43
C VAL A 367 7.01 7.66 17.65
N ILE A 368 8.30 7.94 17.40
CA ILE A 368 8.84 9.30 17.43
C ILE A 368 8.15 10.16 16.36
N HIS A 369 8.07 9.66 15.12
CA HIS A 369 7.47 10.39 14.00
C HIS A 369 6.01 10.75 14.29
N VAL A 370 5.20 9.81 14.77
CA VAL A 370 3.79 10.03 15.13
C VAL A 370 3.66 11.08 16.24
N ILE A 371 4.54 11.09 17.25
CA ILE A 371 4.52 12.13 18.28
C ILE A 371 4.86 13.50 17.67
N LEU A 372 5.86 13.56 16.79
CA LEU A 372 6.34 14.82 16.20
C LEU A 372 5.32 15.45 15.25
N THR A 373 4.73 14.65 14.35
CA THR A 373 3.92 15.14 13.22
C THR A 373 2.44 14.84 13.35
N GLY A 374 2.05 14.10 14.40
CA GLY A 374 0.70 13.57 14.53
C GLY A 374 0.49 12.40 13.58
N SER A 375 -0.76 11.94 13.50
CA SER A 375 -1.16 10.93 12.53
C SER A 375 -2.65 11.05 12.26
N ARG A 376 -3.08 10.71 11.05
CA ARG A 376 -4.49 10.70 10.67
C ARG A 376 -4.83 9.35 10.08
N MET A 377 -5.89 8.73 10.61
CA MET A 377 -6.40 7.49 10.06
C MET A 377 -7.09 7.73 8.70
N PRO A 378 -7.05 6.75 7.79
CA PRO A 378 -7.64 6.89 6.46
C PRO A 378 -9.15 7.06 6.54
N SER A 379 -9.71 7.81 5.58
CA SER A 379 -11.15 7.85 5.38
C SER A 379 -11.55 6.68 4.48
N THR A 380 -12.37 5.77 4.99
CA THR A 380 -12.82 4.59 4.24
C THR A 380 -14.33 4.54 4.12
N ARG A 381 -14.85 3.69 3.22
CA ARG A 381 -16.30 3.49 3.06
C ARG A 381 -16.99 3.01 4.33
N SER A 382 -16.33 2.18 5.14
CA SER A 382 -16.89 1.65 6.39
C SER A 382 -16.62 2.56 7.60
N ASP A 383 -15.54 3.34 7.54
CA ASP A 383 -15.09 4.19 8.64
C ASP A 383 -14.69 5.57 8.06
N PRO A 384 -15.66 6.42 7.70
CA PRO A 384 -15.39 7.65 6.97
C PRO A 384 -14.72 8.72 7.83
N ALA A 385 -14.85 8.64 9.16
CA ALA A 385 -14.31 9.61 10.11
C ALA A 385 -12.78 9.48 10.24
N PRO A 386 -12.00 10.47 9.76
CA PRO A 386 -10.55 10.39 9.75
C PRO A 386 -10.00 10.92 11.07
N LEU A 387 -10.13 10.13 12.13
CA LEU A 387 -9.64 10.54 13.46
C LEU A 387 -8.13 10.81 13.39
N ALA A 388 -7.72 11.90 14.03
CA ALA A 388 -6.35 12.37 14.01
C ALA A 388 -5.80 12.51 15.42
N MET A 389 -4.55 12.10 15.58
CA MET A 389 -3.70 12.43 16.71
C MET A 389 -2.99 13.76 16.39
N PRO A 390 -3.05 14.76 17.28
CA PRO A 390 -2.36 16.03 17.07
C PRO A 390 -0.84 15.85 17.06
N ALA A 391 -0.16 16.78 16.41
CA ALA A 391 1.28 16.85 16.39
C ALA A 391 1.81 17.57 17.62
N PHE A 392 2.88 17.05 18.22
CA PHE A 392 3.52 17.64 19.40
C PHE A 392 4.92 18.19 19.14
N GLY A 393 5.47 17.99 17.93
CA GLY A 393 6.82 18.42 17.58
C GLY A 393 7.04 19.94 17.67
N TRP A 394 5.99 20.75 17.55
CA TRP A 394 6.09 22.21 17.67
C TRP A 394 6.22 22.70 19.13
N ARG A 395 5.82 21.88 20.12
CA ARG A 395 5.79 22.23 21.55
C ARG A 395 6.81 21.45 22.38
N LEU A 396 7.04 20.18 22.06
CA LEU A 396 7.92 19.31 22.83
C LEU A 396 9.34 19.31 22.26
N SER A 397 10.32 19.49 23.15
CA SER A 397 11.74 19.36 22.84
C SER A 397 12.12 17.91 22.54
N ASP A 398 13.31 17.71 21.96
CA ASP A 398 13.83 16.36 21.67
C ASP A 398 13.95 15.50 22.94
N MET A 399 14.33 16.11 24.07
CA MET A 399 14.39 15.42 25.35
C MET A 399 12.99 15.02 25.85
N GLN A 400 12.01 15.92 25.75
CA GLN A 400 10.64 15.63 26.20
C GLN A 400 10.00 14.51 25.36
N VAL A 401 10.19 14.53 24.04
CA VAL A 401 9.70 13.45 23.17
C VAL A 401 10.41 12.13 23.50
N ALA A 402 11.71 12.15 23.78
CA ALA A 402 12.48 10.97 24.17
C ALA A 402 11.98 10.36 25.50
N GLU A 403 11.76 11.18 26.52
CA GLU A 403 11.19 10.76 27.81
C GLU A 403 9.78 10.19 27.65
N LEU A 404 8.91 10.87 26.89
CA LEU A 404 7.54 10.43 26.60
C LEU A 404 7.53 9.09 25.85
N ALA A 405 8.31 8.97 24.78
CA ALA A 405 8.39 7.75 24.00
C ALA A 405 8.94 6.59 24.83
N THR A 406 10.00 6.83 25.62
CA THR A 406 10.56 5.84 26.55
C THR A 406 9.54 5.37 27.56
N PHE A 407 8.77 6.28 28.16
CA PHE A 407 7.71 5.93 29.10
C PHE A 407 6.66 5.02 28.44
N VAL A 408 6.14 5.39 27.27
CA VAL A 408 5.12 4.60 26.54
C VAL A 408 5.67 3.22 26.14
N ARG A 409 6.93 3.14 25.74
CA ARG A 409 7.64 1.93 25.31
C ARG A 409 7.99 0.96 26.45
N GLY A 410 8.05 1.44 27.69
CA GLY A 410 8.27 0.63 28.89
C GLY A 410 7.01 0.40 29.75
N SER A 411 5.86 0.92 29.35
CA SER A 411 4.62 0.89 30.13
C SER A 411 3.67 -0.25 29.74
N TRP A 412 2.75 -0.61 30.65
CA TRP A 412 1.67 -1.59 30.41
C TRP A 412 2.14 -2.97 29.91
N GLY A 413 3.34 -3.38 30.35
CA GLY A 413 3.95 -4.64 29.94
C GLY A 413 4.80 -4.57 28.66
N ASN A 414 4.90 -3.40 28.03
CA ASN A 414 5.82 -3.16 26.93
C ASN A 414 7.28 -3.28 27.42
N ARG A 415 8.15 -3.84 26.57
CA ARG A 415 9.59 -4.06 26.86
C ARG A 415 10.49 -3.56 25.73
N ALA A 416 10.13 -2.43 25.13
CA ALA A 416 10.91 -1.87 24.04
C ALA A 416 12.06 -1.00 24.57
N GLY A 417 13.16 -0.90 23.81
CA GLY A 417 14.33 -0.10 24.21
C GLY A 417 14.00 1.39 24.39
N GLU A 418 14.77 2.06 25.24
CA GLU A 418 14.65 3.51 25.48
C GLU A 418 14.89 4.32 24.21
N VAL A 419 14.35 5.53 24.18
CA VAL A 419 14.53 6.51 23.10
C VAL A 419 15.41 7.63 23.61
N SER A 420 16.46 7.96 22.85
CA SER A 420 17.35 9.08 23.18
C SER A 420 16.90 10.38 22.52
N ALA A 421 17.32 11.53 23.07
CA ALA A 421 17.11 12.82 22.40
C ALA A 421 17.77 12.88 21.01
N SER A 422 18.89 12.16 20.81
CA SER A 422 19.53 12.05 19.49
C SER A 422 18.69 11.29 18.46
N ASP A 423 17.94 10.26 18.89
CA ASP A 423 17.01 9.55 18.00
C ASP A 423 15.89 10.49 17.55
N VAL A 424 15.34 11.28 18.48
CA VAL A 424 14.33 12.28 18.17
C VAL A 424 14.86 13.34 17.22
N ALA A 425 16.05 13.89 17.49
CA ALA A 425 16.67 14.88 16.63
C ALA A 425 16.90 14.35 15.21
N LYS A 426 17.24 13.06 15.07
CA LYS A 426 17.41 12.39 13.77
C LYS A 426 16.09 12.32 13.01
N VAL A 427 15.01 11.85 13.63
CA VAL A 427 13.69 11.78 12.99
C VAL A 427 13.17 13.18 12.68
N ARG A 428 13.35 14.15 13.59
CA ARG A 428 12.91 15.54 13.38
C ARG A 428 13.55 16.19 12.16
N ARG A 429 14.82 15.90 11.86
CA ARG A 429 15.49 16.38 10.64
C ARG A 429 14.95 15.76 9.36
N GLN A 430 14.26 14.63 9.46
CA GLN A 430 13.63 13.94 8.32
C GLN A 430 12.18 14.38 8.08
N VAL A 431 11.58 15.08 9.03
CA VAL A 431 10.28 15.72 8.87
C VAL A 431 10.48 17.05 8.15
N ASP A 432 9.67 17.34 7.13
CA ASP A 432 9.68 18.63 6.43
C ASP A 432 9.56 19.79 7.44
N PRO A 433 10.56 20.69 7.55
CA PRO A 433 10.49 21.86 8.41
C PRO A 433 9.29 22.76 8.10
N ALA A 434 8.85 22.82 6.83
CA ALA A 434 7.65 23.53 6.43
C ALA A 434 6.38 22.80 6.92
N GLN A 435 6.38 21.47 7.01
CA GLN A 435 5.31 20.71 7.65
C GLN A 435 5.21 21.05 9.14
N LEU A 436 6.33 21.11 9.87
CA LEU A 436 6.32 21.51 11.28
C LEU A 436 5.89 22.97 11.47
N LYS A 437 6.27 23.88 10.57
CA LYS A 437 5.82 25.28 10.54
C LYS A 437 4.32 25.39 10.26
N ARG A 438 3.80 24.65 9.27
CA ARG A 438 2.35 24.57 8.96
C ARG A 438 1.56 23.99 10.13
N ILE A 439 2.07 22.94 10.77
CA ILE A 439 1.47 22.34 11.97
C ILE A 439 1.40 23.36 13.09
N ARG A 440 2.50 24.06 13.38
CA ARG A 440 2.54 25.10 14.42
C ARG A 440 1.51 26.18 14.11
N ALA A 441 1.53 26.75 12.91
CA ALA A 441 0.62 27.80 12.48
C ALA A 441 -0.87 27.41 12.58
N ALA A 442 -1.21 26.18 12.17
CA ALA A 442 -2.57 25.65 12.26
C ALA A 442 -3.07 25.51 13.70
N VAL A 443 -2.17 25.33 14.68
CA VAL A 443 -2.50 25.15 16.10
C VAL A 443 -2.42 26.48 16.87
N THR A 444 -1.52 27.38 16.48
CA THR A 444 -1.30 28.68 17.15
C THR A 444 -2.12 29.83 16.57
N ASN A 445 -2.87 29.61 15.47
CA ASN A 445 -3.50 30.66 14.66
C ASN A 445 -2.50 31.74 14.20
N GLU A 446 -1.22 31.41 14.09
CA GLU A 446 -0.21 32.29 13.47
C GLU A 446 -0.43 32.28 11.95
N VAL A 447 -0.78 33.43 11.36
CA VAL A 447 -0.90 33.57 9.89
C VAL A 447 0.47 33.33 9.26
N THR A 448 0.61 32.27 8.46
CA THR A 448 1.83 32.05 7.67
C THR A 448 1.77 32.94 6.44
N ASP A 449 2.69 33.91 6.38
CA ASP A 449 2.91 34.79 5.23
C ASP A 449 3.69 34.04 4.12
N ASP A 450 3.13 32.91 3.66
CA ASP A 450 3.69 32.13 2.56
C ASP A 450 2.74 32.29 1.36
N GLY A 451 3.15 33.14 0.41
CA GLY A 451 2.34 33.77 -0.63
C GLY A 451 1.38 32.86 -1.41
N ALA A 452 0.12 33.30 -1.46
CA ALA A 452 -0.88 32.79 -2.39
C ALA A 452 -0.51 33.17 -3.85
N PRO A 453 -0.63 32.26 -4.84
CA PRO A 453 -0.70 32.67 -6.23
C PRO A 453 -2.04 33.40 -6.44
N GLY A 454 -1.94 34.64 -6.94
CA GLY A 454 -3.04 35.59 -7.02
C GLY A 454 -4.28 35.06 -7.75
N SER A 455 -5.43 35.26 -7.13
CA SER A 455 -6.70 35.32 -7.85
C SER A 455 -6.86 36.73 -8.43
N THR A 456 -6.81 36.83 -9.75
CA THR A 456 -7.31 37.99 -10.49
C THR A 456 -8.85 38.02 -10.44
N GLY A 457 -9.40 39.24 -10.36
CA GLY A 457 -10.84 39.56 -10.48
C GLY A 457 -11.40 40.16 -9.19
N LYS A 458 -11.79 41.43 -9.10
CA LYS A 458 -12.22 42.44 -10.09
C LYS A 458 -11.66 43.82 -9.76
#